data_AF-A0A603KZP0-F1
#
_entry.id   AF-A0A603KZP0-F1
#
_cell.length_a   1.000
_cell.length_b   1.000
_cell.length_c   1.000
_cell.angle_alpha   90.00
_cell.angle_beta   90.00
_cell.angle_gamma   90.00
#
_symmetry.space_group_name_H-M   'P 1'
#
loop_
_entity.id
_entity.type
_entity.pdbx_description
1 polymer ?
#
loop_
_entity_poly.entity_id
_entity_poly.type
_entity_poly.pdbx_seq_one_letter_code
_entity_poly.pdbx_strand_id
1 'polypeptide(L)'
;MAFLTYDTRLFHDLHLFGDTAEDVLEILQREFNVDMSPFQFNKYFPAEFSKDVKYIDKLNTLLFFKLDILASKYFTSIKKKVDEIYGNYHPLTLGMIEMSIMEKKWVSPIK
;
A
#
# COMPACT_ATOMS: atom_id res chain seq x y z
N MET A 1 4.48 -13.32 -14.54
CA MET A 1 4.82 -13.08 -13.12
C MET A 1 5.66 -11.84 -13.06
N ALA A 2 5.24 -10.82 -12.30
CA ALA A 2 6.13 -9.70 -11.99
C ALA A 2 7.22 -10.21 -11.03
N PHE A 3 8.47 -9.83 -11.26
CA PHE A 3 9.56 -10.14 -10.34
C PHE A 3 9.51 -9.16 -9.17
N LEU A 4 9.53 -9.68 -7.95
CA LEU A 4 9.65 -8.85 -6.75
C LEU A 4 11.10 -8.41 -6.60
N THR A 5 11.30 -7.13 -6.32
CA THR A 5 12.60 -6.50 -6.08
C THR A 5 12.57 -5.73 -4.76
N TYR A 6 13.74 -5.32 -4.26
CA TYR A 6 13.82 -4.51 -3.04
C TYR A 6 13.10 -3.16 -3.13
N ASP A 7 12.91 -2.65 -4.35
CA ASP A 7 12.17 -1.41 -4.61
C ASP A 7 10.65 -1.61 -4.71
N THR A 8 10.18 -2.87 -4.74
CA THR A 8 8.75 -3.16 -4.81
C THR A 8 8.03 -2.61 -3.58
N ARG A 9 7.00 -1.79 -3.79
CA ARG A 9 6.24 -1.09 -2.74
C ARG A 9 4.99 -1.85 -2.36
N LEU A 10 4.76 -2.04 -1.07
CA LEU A 10 3.62 -2.81 -0.56
C LEU A 10 2.29 -2.23 -1.03
N PHE A 11 2.07 -0.93 -0.87
CA PHE A 11 0.80 -0.31 -1.28
C PHE A 11 0.74 -0.03 -2.79
N HIS A 12 1.76 0.64 -3.34
CA HIS A 12 1.72 1.14 -4.72
C HIS A 12 1.82 0.03 -5.78
N ASP A 13 2.60 -1.02 -5.51
CA ASP A 13 2.87 -2.08 -6.50
C ASP A 13 2.13 -3.39 -6.17
N LEU A 14 2.01 -3.72 -4.88
CA LEU A 14 1.33 -4.97 -4.44
C LEU A 14 -0.12 -4.75 -3.97
N HIS A 15 -0.57 -3.50 -3.87
CA HIS A 15 -1.92 -3.15 -3.43
C HIS A 15 -2.30 -3.70 -2.05
N LEU A 16 -1.32 -3.78 -1.15
CA LEU A 16 -1.52 -4.12 0.27
C LEU A 16 -1.87 -2.86 1.06
N PHE A 17 -3.01 -2.88 1.76
CA PHE A 17 -3.50 -1.81 2.64
C PHE A 17 -4.61 -2.36 3.56
N GLY A 18 -5.08 -1.56 4.51
CA GLY A 18 -6.06 -1.99 5.51
C GLY A 18 -5.56 -3.22 6.28
N ASP A 19 -6.45 -4.16 6.58
CA ASP A 19 -6.17 -5.38 7.34
C ASP A 19 -4.99 -6.18 6.78
N THR A 20 -4.88 -6.30 5.45
CA THR A 20 -3.75 -7.05 4.84
C THR A 20 -2.39 -6.42 5.13
N ALA A 21 -2.33 -5.08 5.24
CA ALA A 21 -1.10 -4.41 5.64
C ALA A 21 -0.85 -4.55 7.14
N GLU A 22 -1.90 -4.51 7.96
CA GLU A 22 -1.80 -4.73 9.41
C GLU A 22 -1.27 -6.14 9.73
N ASP A 23 -1.78 -7.17 9.05
CA ASP A 23 -1.31 -8.56 9.18
C ASP A 23 0.20 -8.69 8.89
N VAL A 24 0.67 -8.05 7.82
CA VAL A 24 2.10 -8.04 7.45
C VAL A 24 2.93 -7.38 8.56
N LEU A 25 2.46 -6.27 9.12
CA LEU A 25 3.16 -5.56 10.20
C LEU A 25 3.15 -6.35 11.50
N GLU A 26 2.06 -7.07 11.81
CA GLU A 26 1.99 -7.97 12.96
C GLU A 26 3.02 -9.10 12.84
N ILE A 27 3.20 -9.68 11.64
CA ILE A 27 4.22 -10.70 11.40
C ILE A 27 5.63 -10.17 11.72
N LEU A 28 5.95 -8.92 11.36
CA LEU A 28 7.25 -8.31 11.70
C LEU A 28 7.48 -8.25 13.21
N GLN A 29 6.45 -7.85 13.96
CA GLN A 29 6.54 -7.75 15.40
C GLN A 29 6.62 -9.14 16.04
N ARG A 30 5.74 -10.07 15.66
CA ARG A 30 5.55 -11.36 16.33
C ARG A 30 6.62 -12.39 15.97
N GLU A 31 6.95 -12.52 14.69
CA GLU A 31 7.84 -13.58 14.20
C GLU A 31 9.30 -13.11 14.11
N PHE A 32 9.51 -11.83 13.85
CA PHE A 32 10.85 -11.28 13.65
C PHE A 32 11.35 -10.40 14.81
N ASN A 33 10.52 -10.18 15.84
CA ASN A 33 10.83 -9.33 17.00
C ASN A 33 11.26 -7.90 16.60
N VAL A 34 10.62 -7.34 15.58
CA VAL A 34 10.87 -5.96 15.17
C VAL A 34 10.14 -5.02 16.12
N ASP A 35 10.86 -4.06 16.70
CA ASP A 35 10.23 -2.95 17.42
C ASP A 35 9.49 -2.03 16.44
N MET A 36 8.17 -2.16 16.41
CA MET A 36 7.27 -1.37 15.57
C MET A 36 6.76 -0.10 16.27
N SER A 37 7.19 0.21 17.50
CA SER A 37 6.74 1.40 18.25
C SER A 37 6.85 2.74 17.47
N PRO A 38 7.88 2.98 16.64
CA PRO A 38 7.97 4.23 15.88
C PRO A 38 7.22 4.19 14.53
N PHE A 39 6.58 3.08 14.18
CA PHE A 39 5.83 2.94 12.93
C PHE A 39 4.53 3.76 12.97
N GLN A 40 4.23 4.45 11.87
CA GLN A 40 3.00 5.24 11.72
C GLN A 40 2.22 4.74 10.49
N PHE A 41 1.17 3.95 10.72
CA PHE A 41 0.43 3.27 9.66
C PHE A 41 -0.10 4.23 8.58
N ASN A 42 -0.76 5.31 9.02
CA ASN A 42 -1.36 6.32 8.14
C ASN A 42 -0.36 7.09 7.26
N LYS A 43 0.95 6.96 7.50
CA LYS A 43 2.00 7.52 6.63
C LYS A 43 2.18 6.71 5.36
N TYR A 44 1.93 5.40 5.42
CA TYR A 44 2.24 4.44 4.35
C TYR A 44 0.99 3.82 3.73
N PHE A 45 -0.10 3.71 4.50
CA PHE A 45 -1.31 3.03 4.07
C PHE A 45 -2.57 3.86 4.35
N PRO A 46 -3.58 3.80 3.47
CA PRO A 46 -4.90 4.29 3.79
C PRO A 46 -5.56 3.39 4.84
N ALA A 47 -6.36 3.97 5.73
CA ALA A 47 -7.24 3.19 6.62
C ALA A 47 -8.34 2.50 5.79
N GLU A 48 -8.71 1.28 6.16
CA GLU A 48 -9.62 0.41 5.38
C GLU A 48 -10.95 1.10 5.01
N PHE A 49 -11.58 1.79 5.97
CA PHE A 49 -12.87 2.47 5.73
C PHE A 49 -12.75 3.93 5.26
N SER A 50 -11.55 4.36 4.86
CA SER A 50 -11.30 5.73 4.41
C SER A 50 -11.99 6.05 3.07
N LYS A 51 -12.10 7.34 2.76
CA LYS A 51 -12.58 7.78 1.44
C LYS A 51 -11.65 7.32 0.33
N ASP A 52 -10.36 7.17 0.61
CA ASP A 52 -9.34 6.78 -0.36
C ASP A 52 -9.54 5.34 -0.81
N VAL A 53 -9.73 4.41 0.13
CA VAL A 53 -10.04 3.00 -0.18
C VAL A 53 -11.32 2.90 -1.01
N LYS A 54 -12.36 3.68 -0.70
CA LYS A 54 -13.60 3.70 -1.51
C LYS A 54 -13.37 4.11 -2.97
N TYR A 55 -12.38 4.94 -3.27
CA TYR A 55 -12.05 5.28 -4.66
C TYR A 55 -11.25 4.15 -5.35
N ILE A 56 -10.33 3.52 -4.61
CA ILE A 56 -9.56 2.36 -5.08
C ILE A 56 -10.51 1.20 -5.40
N ASP A 57 -11.45 0.87 -4.50
CA ASP A 57 -12.44 -0.18 -4.69
C ASP A 57 -13.35 0.09 -5.89
N LYS A 58 -13.76 1.34 -6.09
CA LYS A 58 -14.53 1.74 -7.27
C LYS A 58 -13.74 1.49 -8.55
N LEU A 59 -12.46 1.86 -8.59
CA LEU A 59 -11.61 1.60 -9.76
C LEU A 59 -11.47 0.09 -10.00
N ASN A 60 -11.18 -0.69 -8.96
CA ASN A 60 -11.07 -2.14 -9.04
C ASN A 60 -12.36 -2.80 -9.53
N THR A 61 -13.51 -2.32 -9.05
CA THR A 61 -14.83 -2.77 -9.50
C THR A 61 -15.03 -2.48 -10.99
N LEU A 62 -14.74 -1.26 -11.44
CA LEU A 62 -14.85 -0.89 -12.86
C LEU A 62 -13.96 -1.77 -13.75
N LEU A 63 -12.72 -2.03 -13.33
CA LEU A 63 -11.77 -2.89 -14.03
C LEU A 63 -12.25 -4.35 -14.08
N PHE A 64 -12.71 -4.89 -12.94
CA PHE A 64 -13.18 -6.27 -12.83
C PHE A 64 -14.34 -6.55 -13.78
N PHE A 65 -15.28 -5.61 -13.89
CA PHE A 65 -16.43 -5.72 -14.79
C PHE A 65 -16.15 -5.23 -16.22
N LYS A 66 -14.91 -4.83 -16.56
CA LYS A 66 -14.52 -4.30 -17.89
C LYS A 66 -15.39 -3.12 -18.35
N LEU A 67 -15.80 -2.28 -17.39
CA LEU A 67 -16.61 -1.10 -17.63
C LEU A 67 -15.79 0.12 -18.07
N ASP A 68 -14.47 -0.03 -18.13
CA ASP A 68 -13.51 0.98 -18.61
C ASP A 68 -13.79 1.39 -20.06
N ILE A 69 -14.28 0.46 -20.89
CA ILE A 69 -14.62 0.72 -22.30
C ILE A 69 -15.95 1.49 -22.42
N LEU A 70 -16.95 1.14 -21.60
CA LEU A 70 -18.30 1.71 -21.66
C LEU A 70 -18.40 3.11 -21.04
N ALA A 71 -17.61 3.37 -19.99
CA ALA A 71 -17.66 4.62 -19.22
C ALA A 71 -16.29 5.31 -19.17
N SER A 72 -15.59 5.38 -20.31
CA SER A 72 -14.19 5.82 -20.41
C SER A 72 -13.87 7.17 -19.74
N LYS A 73 -14.78 8.16 -19.83
CA LYS A 73 -14.61 9.47 -19.16
C LYS A 73 -14.71 9.36 -17.64
N TYR A 74 -15.68 8.58 -17.14
CA TYR A 74 -15.83 8.34 -15.70
C TYR A 74 -14.64 7.54 -15.17
N PHE A 75 -14.25 6.49 -15.89
CA PHE A 75 -13.08 5.68 -15.58
C PHE A 75 -11.80 6.53 -15.49
N THR A 76 -11.55 7.39 -16.48
CA THR A 76 -10.38 8.28 -16.48
C THR A 76 -10.37 9.21 -15.27
N SER A 77 -11.52 9.74 -14.87
CA SER A 77 -11.65 10.60 -13.68
C SER A 77 -11.33 9.83 -12.39
N ILE A 78 -11.90 8.62 -12.22
CA ILE A 78 -11.64 7.77 -11.06
C ILE A 78 -10.18 7.33 -11.03
N LYS A 79 -9.62 6.91 -12.16
CA LYS A 79 -8.20 6.52 -12.27
C LYS A 79 -7.28 7.66 -11.85
N LYS A 80 -7.50 8.87 -12.38
CA LYS A 80 -6.73 10.06 -11.97
C LYS A 80 -6.82 10.28 -10.46
N LYS A 81 -8.01 10.11 -9.87
CA LYS A 81 -8.18 10.28 -8.43
C LYS A 81 -7.41 9.24 -7.62
N VAL A 82 -7.40 7.99 -8.09
CA VAL A 82 -6.62 6.91 -7.47
C VAL A 82 -5.12 7.17 -7.61
N ASP A 83 -4.64 7.65 -8.76
CA ASP A 83 -3.23 8.03 -8.95
C ASP A 83 -2.82 9.14 -7.96
N GLU A 84 -3.67 10.14 -7.73
CA GLU A 84 -3.47 11.17 -6.70
C GLU A 84 -3.42 10.57 -5.28
N ILE A 85 -4.31 9.61 -4.98
CA ILE A 85 -4.35 8.92 -3.69
C ILE A 85 -3.04 8.18 -3.43
N TYR A 86 -2.53 7.42 -4.40
CA TYR A 86 -1.22 6.77 -4.27
C TYR A 86 -0.09 7.75 -3.97
N GLY A 87 -0.14 8.97 -4.53
CA GLY A 87 0.82 10.03 -4.26
C GLY A 87 0.80 10.58 -2.83
N ASN A 88 -0.27 10.37 -2.07
CA ASN A 88 -0.40 10.86 -0.69
C ASN A 88 0.32 9.99 0.35
N TYR A 89 0.66 8.76 0.00
CA TYR A 89 1.26 7.79 0.91
C TYR A 89 2.73 7.56 0.59
N HIS A 90 3.55 7.50 1.64
CA HIS A 90 4.97 7.22 1.47
C HIS A 90 5.17 5.80 0.96
N PRO A 91 6.15 5.57 0.07
CA PRO A 91 6.48 4.23 -0.36
C PRO A 91 7.04 3.42 0.82
N LEU A 92 6.49 2.22 1.01
CA LEU A 92 7.05 1.20 1.91
C LEU A 92 7.55 0.04 1.05
N THR A 93 8.86 -0.12 0.94
CA THR A 93 9.45 -1.12 0.04
C THR A 93 9.81 -2.42 0.75
N LEU A 94 9.99 -3.50 -0.02
CA LEU A 94 10.50 -4.77 0.50
C LEU A 94 11.91 -4.64 1.12
N GLY A 95 12.75 -3.72 0.62
CA GLY A 95 14.04 -3.40 1.25
C GLY A 95 13.88 -2.82 2.65
N MET A 96 12.88 -1.96 2.89
CA MET A 96 12.61 -1.44 4.23
C MET A 96 12.15 -2.54 5.20
N ILE A 97 11.41 -3.53 4.71
CA ILE A 97 11.01 -4.70 5.49
C ILE A 97 12.24 -5.52 5.89
N GLU A 98 13.11 -5.85 4.94
CA GLU A 98 14.35 -6.58 5.22
C GLU A 98 15.23 -5.85 6.23
N MET A 99 15.48 -4.55 6.02
CA MET A 99 16.27 -3.75 6.95
C MET A 99 15.64 -3.70 8.35
N SER A 100 14.31 -3.59 8.47
CA SER A 100 13.64 -3.59 9.78
C SER A 100 13.84 -4.93 10.51
N ILE A 101 13.80 -6.05 9.78
CA ILE A 101 14.06 -7.40 10.32
C ILE A 101 15.50 -7.55 10.80
N MET A 102 16.47 -7.01 10.04
CA MET A 102 17.90 -7.04 10.37
C MET A 102 18.22 -6.18 11.60
N GLU A 103 17.67 -4.97 11.65
CA GLU A 103 17.92 -4.00 12.72
C GLU A 103 17.08 -4.24 13.98
N LYS A 104 16.10 -5.16 13.91
CA LYS A 104 15.12 -5.43 15.00
C LYS A 104 14.33 -4.22 15.46
N LYS A 105 14.21 -3.21 14.60
CA LYS A 105 13.42 -1.99 14.82
C LYS A 105 12.94 -1.45 13.49
N TRP A 106 11.80 -0.79 13.50
CA TRP A 106 11.29 -0.14 12.31
C TRP A 106 12.25 0.96 11.83
N VAL A 107 12.72 0.84 10.59
CA VAL A 107 13.57 1.84 9.94
C VAL A 107 12.71 2.76 9.07
N SER A 108 12.54 4.01 9.51
CA SER A 108 11.95 5.04 8.65
C SER A 108 12.89 5.34 7.48
N PRO A 109 12.40 5.69 6.29
CA PRO A 109 13.25 6.29 5.27
C PRO A 109 13.93 7.51 5.87
N ILE A 110 15.27 7.56 5.79
CA ILE A 110 16.02 8.79 5.98
C ILE A 110 15.61 9.67 4.79
N LYS A 111 14.97 10.81 5.09
CA LYS A 111 14.64 11.82 4.07
C LYS A 111 15.89 12.34 3.39
#